data_AF-A0A9E3NXK8-F1
#
_entry.id   AF-A0A9E3NXK8-F1
#
_cell.length_a   1.000
_cell.length_b   1.000
_cell.length_c   1.000
_cell.angle_alpha   90.00
_cell.angle_beta   90.00
_cell.angle_gamma   90.00
#
_symmetry.space_group_name_H-M   'P 1'
#
loop_
_entity.id
_entity.type
_entity.pdbx_description
1 polymer ?
#
loop_
_entity_poly.entity_id
_entity_poly.type
_entity_poly.pdbx_seq_one_letter_code
_entity_poly.pdbx_strand_id
1 'polypeptide(L)'
;MRSIVVGFLVAAALPLVACHKPHKYETRVELTRLSVARKDDQGKPLATDVEFTYVECPGSQSEVVRGGKEFSECLAKHKIGDKLKVRLEHKRDPEGFFGYEVLEMEGCARPADPDDDASFKTVRDCADWTVNGAPVGFECSYGEKKELVKKCPWFATH
;
A
#
# COMPACT_ATOMS: atom_id res chain seq x y z
N MET A 1 -24.04 -9.44 67.45
CA MET A 1 -22.93 -9.89 66.59
C MET A 1 -23.49 -10.32 65.24
N ARG A 2 -23.34 -9.49 64.20
CA ARG A 2 -23.67 -9.84 62.81
C ARG A 2 -22.51 -9.33 61.95
N SER A 3 -21.62 -10.24 61.58
CA SER A 3 -20.48 -9.95 60.72
C SER A 3 -20.96 -9.82 59.28
N ILE A 4 -20.82 -8.63 58.70
CA ILE A 4 -20.98 -8.40 57.26
C ILE A 4 -19.62 -8.69 56.63
N VAL A 5 -19.53 -9.81 55.90
CA VAL A 5 -18.37 -10.13 55.07
C VAL A 5 -18.48 -9.31 53.78
N VAL A 6 -17.69 -8.24 53.69
CA VAL A 6 -17.52 -7.46 52.46
C VAL A 6 -16.56 -8.24 51.57
N GLY A 7 -17.11 -9.02 50.63
CA GLY A 7 -16.35 -9.68 49.59
C GLY A 7 -15.88 -8.67 48.54
N PHE A 8 -14.59 -8.35 48.57
CA PHE A 8 -13.92 -7.57 47.52
C PHE A 8 -13.82 -8.42 46.25
N LEU A 9 -14.72 -8.19 45.29
CA LEU A 9 -14.64 -8.72 43.94
C LEU A 9 -13.62 -7.88 43.16
N VAL A 10 -12.37 -8.34 43.13
CA VAL A 10 -11.34 -7.81 42.24
C VAL A 10 -11.67 -8.30 40.82
N ALA A 11 -12.47 -7.51 40.10
CA ALA A 11 -12.65 -7.67 38.67
C ALA A 11 -11.35 -7.27 37.98
N ALA A 12 -10.51 -8.27 37.65
CA ALA A 12 -9.36 -8.09 36.79
C ALA A 12 -9.85 -7.66 35.40
N ALA A 13 -9.86 -6.35 35.16
CA ALA A 13 -10.01 -5.78 33.84
C ALA A 13 -8.74 -6.09 33.04
N LEU A 14 -8.74 -7.22 32.33
CA LEU A 14 -7.79 -7.46 31.24
C LEU A 14 -7.97 -6.33 30.22
N PRO A 15 -6.95 -5.50 29.95
CA PRO A 15 -7.02 -4.59 28.82
C PRO A 15 -7.17 -5.44 27.57
N LEU A 16 -8.29 -5.26 26.87
CA LEU A 16 -8.48 -5.76 25.51
C LEU A 16 -7.33 -5.20 24.69
N VAL A 17 -6.32 -6.04 24.45
CA VAL A 17 -5.35 -5.80 23.39
C VAL A 17 -6.19 -5.71 22.12
N ALA A 18 -6.40 -4.49 21.65
CA ALA A 18 -7.10 -4.23 20.41
C ALA A 18 -6.22 -4.73 19.27
N CYS A 19 -6.21 -6.05 19.05
CA CYS A 19 -5.64 -6.68 17.88
C CYS A 19 -6.44 -6.20 16.67
N HIS A 20 -5.98 -5.12 16.05
CA HIS A 20 -6.46 -4.70 14.75
C HIS A 20 -6.15 -5.82 13.75
N LYS A 21 -7.19 -6.48 13.22
CA LYS A 21 -6.99 -7.51 12.20
C LYS A 21 -6.53 -6.82 10.91
N PRO A 22 -5.46 -7.30 10.26
CA PRO A 22 -5.05 -6.76 8.98
C PRO A 22 -6.20 -6.92 7.97
N HIS A 23 -6.59 -5.82 7.33
CA HIS A 23 -7.66 -5.80 6.35
C HIS A 23 -7.07 -5.99 4.95
N LYS A 24 -7.64 -6.91 4.17
CA LYS A 24 -7.20 -7.19 2.80
C LYS A 24 -8.12 -6.51 1.81
N TYR A 25 -7.54 -5.91 0.79
CA TYR A 25 -8.24 -5.26 -0.29
C TYR A 25 -7.79 -5.82 -1.63
N GLU A 26 -8.63 -5.58 -2.63
CA GLU A 26 -8.39 -5.92 -4.02
C GLU A 26 -8.73 -4.69 -4.85
N THR A 27 -7.86 -4.36 -5.81
CA THR A 27 -8.09 -3.26 -6.75
C THR A 27 -7.37 -3.54 -8.07
N ARG A 28 -7.45 -2.60 -9.00
CA ARG A 28 -6.77 -2.66 -10.30
C ARG A 28 -5.75 -1.55 -10.43
N VAL A 29 -4.61 -1.90 -11.00
CA VAL A 29 -3.52 -0.98 -11.30
C VAL A 29 -3.14 -1.08 -12.76
N GLU A 30 -2.63 0.01 -13.32
CA GLU A 30 -2.01 0.02 -14.64
C GLU A 30 -0.51 0.01 -14.48
N LEU A 31 0.17 -0.96 -15.11
CA LEU A 31 1.63 -1.02 -15.10
C LEU A 31 2.20 0.17 -15.89
N THR A 32 2.98 1.02 -15.24
CA THR A 32 3.62 2.18 -15.88
C THR A 32 5.11 1.97 -16.14
N ARG A 33 5.78 1.14 -15.33
CA ARG A 33 7.20 0.79 -15.55
C ARG A 33 7.53 -0.61 -15.03
N LEU A 34 8.40 -1.31 -15.76
CA LEU A 34 9.06 -2.53 -15.32
C LEU A 34 10.57 -2.38 -15.50
N SER A 35 11.34 -2.60 -14.44
CA SER A 35 12.80 -2.45 -14.47
C SER A 35 13.46 -3.58 -13.68
N VAL A 36 14.34 -4.35 -14.33
CA VAL A 36 15.13 -5.39 -13.65
C VAL A 36 16.20 -4.71 -12.79
N ALA A 37 16.02 -4.74 -11.48
CA ALA A 37 16.91 -4.10 -10.52
C ALA A 37 18.17 -4.92 -10.24
N ARG A 38 18.06 -6.25 -10.23
CA ARG A 38 19.19 -7.18 -10.01
C ARG A 38 19.10 -8.38 -10.95
N LYS A 39 20.25 -8.87 -11.39
CA LYS A 39 20.40 -10.08 -12.20
C LYS A 39 21.40 -11.04 -11.57
N ASP A 40 21.27 -12.33 -11.87
CA ASP A 40 22.29 -13.34 -11.54
C ASP A 40 23.43 -13.34 -12.57
N ASP A 41 24.43 -14.21 -12.35
CA ASP A 41 25.59 -14.38 -13.24
C ASP A 41 25.22 -14.86 -14.65
N GLN A 42 24.00 -15.38 -14.83
CA GLN A 42 23.44 -15.82 -16.11
C GLN A 42 22.57 -14.73 -16.77
N GLY A 43 22.47 -13.55 -16.16
CA GLY A 43 21.65 -12.44 -16.64
C GLY A 43 20.15 -12.59 -16.36
N LYS A 44 19.71 -13.57 -15.56
CA LYS A 44 18.31 -13.76 -15.20
C LYS A 44 17.89 -12.79 -14.10
N PRO A 45 16.65 -12.25 -14.12
CA PRO A 45 16.17 -11.34 -13.10
C PRO A 45 16.13 -11.99 -11.70
N LEU A 46 16.80 -11.35 -10.73
CA LEU A 46 16.69 -11.67 -9.30
C LEU A 46 15.75 -10.72 -8.55
N ALA A 47 15.57 -9.50 -9.08
CA ALA A 47 14.63 -8.53 -8.56
C ALA A 47 14.14 -7.60 -9.67
N THR A 48 12.87 -7.22 -9.59
CA THR A 48 12.21 -6.30 -10.53
C THR A 48 11.49 -5.22 -9.76
N ASP A 49 11.72 -3.97 -10.15
CA ASP A 49 10.96 -2.81 -9.73
C ASP A 49 9.77 -2.65 -10.67
N VAL A 50 8.59 -2.54 -10.07
CA VAL A 50 7.32 -2.41 -10.76
C VAL A 50 6.70 -1.09 -10.32
N GLU A 51 6.54 -0.18 -11.27
CA GLU A 51 5.78 1.05 -11.07
C GLU A 51 4.39 0.89 -11.66
N PHE A 52 3.38 1.35 -10.92
CA PHE A 52 2.01 1.30 -11.37
C PHE A 52 1.18 2.46 -10.82
N THR A 53 0.05 2.72 -11.46
CA THR A 53 -0.95 3.69 -11.01
C THR A 53 -2.28 3.00 -10.72
N TYR A 54 -3.03 3.52 -9.75
CA TYR A 54 -4.31 2.93 -9.35
C TYR A 54 -5.44 3.37 -10.31
N VAL A 55 -6.09 2.42 -10.97
CA VAL A 55 -7.09 2.69 -12.03
C VAL A 55 -8.38 3.28 -11.46
N GLU A 56 -8.75 2.87 -10.24
CA GLU A 56 -10.05 3.18 -9.64
C GLU A 56 -9.98 4.29 -8.57
N CYS A 57 -8.78 4.77 -8.26
CA CYS A 57 -8.55 5.79 -7.25
C CYS A 57 -8.47 7.18 -7.87
N PRO A 58 -9.06 8.20 -7.23
CA PRO A 58 -8.94 9.57 -7.70
C PRO A 58 -7.50 10.10 -7.56
N GLY A 59 -7.12 10.96 -8.51
CA GLY A 59 -5.79 11.58 -8.59
C GLY A 59 -4.75 10.70 -9.29
N SER A 60 -3.48 11.09 -9.18
CA SER A 60 -2.36 10.48 -9.90
C SER A 60 -1.45 9.66 -8.98
N GLN A 61 -2.05 8.75 -8.21
CA GLN A 61 -1.31 7.95 -7.23
C GLN A 61 -0.47 6.90 -7.95
N SER A 62 0.84 6.94 -7.74
CA SER A 62 1.77 5.94 -8.24
C SER A 62 2.56 5.30 -7.11
N GLU A 63 2.90 4.03 -7.29
CA GLU A 63 3.67 3.27 -6.34
C GLU A 63 4.70 2.44 -7.09
N VAL A 64 5.91 2.39 -6.53
CA VAL A 64 6.95 1.47 -6.95
C VAL A 64 7.05 0.40 -5.89
N VAL A 65 6.94 -0.86 -6.31
CA VAL A 65 7.24 -2.01 -5.46
C VAL A 65 8.38 -2.80 -6.06
N ARG A 66 9.26 -3.33 -5.20
CA ARG A 66 10.23 -4.34 -5.60
C ARG A 66 9.71 -5.71 -5.22
N GLY A 67 9.95 -6.68 -6.10
CA GLY A 67 9.80 -8.08 -5.76
C GLY A 67 10.99 -8.91 -6.18
N GLY A 68 11.18 -10.03 -5.49
CA GLY A 68 12.29 -10.96 -5.71
C GLY A 68 12.15 -11.80 -6.98
N LYS A 69 12.95 -12.86 -7.05
CA LYS A 69 13.09 -13.72 -8.24
C LYS A 69 11.76 -14.31 -8.71
N GLU A 70 11.00 -14.97 -7.83
CA GLU A 70 9.74 -15.64 -8.18
C GLU A 70 8.70 -14.66 -8.72
N PHE A 71 8.59 -13.49 -8.07
CA PHE A 71 7.73 -12.41 -8.52
C PHE A 71 8.16 -11.86 -9.88
N SER A 72 9.47 -11.66 -10.08
CA SER A 72 10.06 -11.17 -11.33
C SER A 72 9.80 -12.13 -12.50
N GLU A 73 9.99 -13.43 -12.28
CA GLU A 73 9.73 -14.47 -13.28
C GLU A 73 8.24 -14.55 -13.62
N CYS A 74 7.36 -14.48 -12.62
CA CYS A 74 5.91 -14.51 -12.84
C CYS A 74 5.40 -13.28 -13.61
N LEU A 75 5.88 -12.08 -13.26
CA LEU A 75 5.45 -10.83 -13.89
C LEU A 75 5.99 -10.63 -15.30
N ALA A 76 7.02 -11.36 -15.73
CA ALA A 76 7.62 -11.23 -17.05
C ALA A 76 6.63 -11.46 -18.22
N LYS A 77 5.46 -12.06 -17.95
CA LYS A 77 4.37 -12.26 -18.93
C LYS A 77 3.53 -11.00 -19.18
N HIS A 78 3.67 -9.97 -18.34
CA HIS A 78 2.92 -8.71 -18.42
C HIS A 78 3.77 -7.59 -19.03
N LYS A 79 3.09 -6.59 -19.58
CA LYS A 79 3.73 -5.43 -20.21
C LYS A 79 3.19 -4.12 -19.66
N ILE A 80 3.96 -3.05 -19.86
CA ILE A 80 3.54 -1.67 -19.58
C ILE A 80 2.20 -1.41 -20.29
N GLY A 81 1.25 -0.80 -19.56
CA GLY A 81 -0.12 -0.55 -19.98
C GLY A 81 -1.12 -1.65 -19.61
N ASP A 82 -0.67 -2.83 -19.16
CA ASP A 82 -1.59 -3.88 -18.71
C ASP A 82 -2.29 -3.45 -17.41
N LYS A 83 -3.60 -3.72 -17.33
CA LYS A 83 -4.44 -3.43 -16.15
C LYS A 83 -4.60 -4.66 -15.28
N LEU A 84 -3.75 -4.77 -14.27
CA LEU A 84 -3.59 -5.93 -13.42
C LEU A 84 -4.39 -5.80 -12.13
N LYS A 85 -4.92 -6.92 -11.64
CA LYS A 85 -5.51 -7.01 -10.32
C LYS A 85 -4.41 -7.09 -9.28
N VAL A 86 -4.50 -6.31 -8.22
CA VAL A 86 -3.56 -6.37 -7.09
C VAL A 86 -4.30 -6.68 -5.81
N ARG A 87 -3.65 -7.46 -4.95
CA ARG A 87 -4.09 -7.67 -3.58
C ARG A 87 -3.16 -6.95 -2.64
N LEU A 88 -3.74 -6.26 -1.69
CA LEU A 88 -2.99 -5.46 -0.72
C LEU A 88 -3.55 -5.67 0.69
N GLU A 89 -2.70 -5.48 1.69
CA GLU A 89 -3.03 -5.68 3.09
C GLU A 89 -2.66 -4.44 3.88
N HIS A 90 -3.60 -3.94 4.68
CA HIS A 90 -3.32 -2.93 5.69
C HIS A 90 -2.50 -3.53 6.82
N LYS A 91 -1.37 -2.90 7.12
CA LYS A 91 -0.47 -3.25 8.21
C LYS A 91 -0.32 -2.06 9.14
N ARG A 92 -0.27 -2.35 10.43
CA ARG A 92 0.12 -1.39 11.44
C ARG A 92 1.59 -1.61 11.75
N ASP A 93 2.39 -0.55 11.72
CA ASP A 93 3.78 -0.63 12.14
C ASP A 93 3.92 -0.67 13.68
N PRO A 94 5.12 -0.96 14.22
CA PRO A 94 5.32 -0.99 15.67
C PRO A 94 5.08 0.36 16.37
N GLU A 95 5.16 1.47 15.65
CA GLU A 95 4.95 2.84 16.16
C GLU A 95 3.47 3.23 16.19
N GLY A 96 2.61 2.41 15.56
CA GLY A 96 1.17 2.55 15.55
C GLY A 96 0.61 3.22 14.31
N PHE A 97 1.43 3.58 13.32
CA PHE A 97 0.95 4.11 12.05
C PHE A 97 0.42 3.00 11.15
N PHE A 98 -0.58 3.34 10.35
CA PHE A 98 -1.13 2.42 9.36
C PHE A 98 -0.50 2.66 8.00
N GLY A 99 0.02 1.59 7.43
CA GLY A 99 0.43 1.50 6.04
C GLY A 99 -0.28 0.34 5.36
N TYR A 100 0.04 0.11 4.09
CA TYR A 100 -0.40 -1.07 3.38
C TYR A 100 0.75 -1.69 2.61
N GLU A 101 0.60 -2.95 2.24
CA GLU A 101 1.57 -3.68 1.46
C GLU A 101 0.90 -4.40 0.29
N VAL A 102 1.50 -4.33 -0.90
CA VAL A 102 1.07 -5.13 -2.05
C VAL A 102 1.55 -6.57 -1.84
N LEU A 103 0.62 -7.52 -1.77
CA LEU A 103 0.93 -8.93 -1.55
C LEU A 103 1.00 -9.74 -2.85
N GLU A 104 0.29 -9.29 -3.88
CA GLU A 104 0.12 -10.02 -5.13
C GLU A 104 -0.24 -9.08 -6.27
N MET A 105 0.22 -9.40 -7.48
CA MET A 105 -0.15 -8.74 -8.72
C MET A 105 -0.47 -9.78 -9.79
N GLU A 106 -1.73 -9.86 -10.21
CA GLU A 106 -2.25 -10.81 -11.21
C GLU A 106 -1.83 -12.28 -10.96
N GLY A 107 -1.97 -12.72 -9.71
CA GLY A 107 -1.55 -14.06 -9.27
C GLY A 107 -0.05 -14.20 -9.00
N CYS A 108 0.76 -13.18 -9.28
CA CYS A 108 2.19 -13.18 -8.93
C CYS A 108 2.36 -12.72 -7.49
N ALA A 109 2.66 -13.67 -6.60
CA ALA A 109 2.91 -13.40 -5.20
C ALA A 109 4.17 -12.53 -5.03
N ARG A 110 4.04 -11.48 -4.22
CA ARG A 110 5.13 -10.63 -3.77
C ARG A 110 5.31 -10.87 -2.27
N PRO A 111 6.13 -11.85 -1.85
CA PRO A 111 6.40 -12.05 -0.44
C PRO A 111 6.99 -10.77 0.16
N ALA A 112 6.63 -10.47 1.41
CA ALA A 112 7.19 -9.33 2.12
C ALA A 112 8.70 -9.48 2.21
N ASP A 113 9.43 -8.52 1.67
CA ASP A 113 10.88 -8.46 1.78
C ASP A 113 11.23 -7.51 2.94
N PRO A 114 11.80 -8.02 4.05
CA PRO A 114 12.13 -7.19 5.20
C PRO A 114 13.24 -6.17 4.91
N ASP A 115 13.98 -6.35 3.81
CA ASP A 115 15.05 -5.46 3.35
C ASP A 115 14.61 -4.60 2.15
N ASP A 116 13.29 -4.42 1.96
CA ASP A 116 12.72 -3.65 0.84
C ASP A 116 12.89 -2.13 1.02
N ASP A 117 14.13 -1.67 0.89
CA ASP A 117 14.49 -0.25 0.89
C ASP A 117 14.00 0.50 -0.36
N ALA A 118 13.39 -0.19 -1.33
CA ALA A 118 13.06 0.34 -2.66
C ALA A 118 11.56 0.54 -2.91
N SER A 119 10.69 0.04 -2.03
CA SER A 119 9.26 0.32 -2.13
C SER A 119 8.97 1.74 -1.66
N PHE A 120 8.64 2.63 -2.60
CA PHE A 120 8.22 3.99 -2.30
C PHE A 120 6.88 4.31 -2.94
N LYS A 121 6.08 5.08 -2.20
CA LYS A 121 4.74 5.51 -2.61
C LYS A 121 4.74 6.99 -2.88
N THR A 122 4.21 7.40 -4.02
CA THR A 122 3.98 8.80 -4.34
C THR A 122 2.47 9.06 -4.33
N VAL A 123 1.99 9.65 -3.24
CA VAL A 123 0.62 10.14 -3.16
C VAL A 123 0.63 11.63 -3.50
N ARG A 124 0.47 11.95 -4.79
CA ARG A 124 0.53 13.33 -5.29
C ARG A 124 -0.60 13.57 -6.27
N ASP A 125 -1.36 14.62 -6.01
CA ASP A 125 -2.42 15.08 -6.89
C ASP A 125 -2.11 16.49 -7.37
N CYS A 126 -1.92 16.64 -8.68
CA CYS A 126 -1.57 17.90 -9.31
C CYS A 126 -2.73 18.40 -10.16
N ALA A 127 -3.11 19.66 -9.99
CA ALA A 127 -4.13 20.32 -10.78
C ALA A 127 -3.54 21.57 -11.46
N ASP A 128 -4.05 21.89 -12.65
CA ASP A 128 -3.66 23.11 -13.34
C ASP A 128 -4.12 24.34 -12.55
N TRP A 129 -3.21 25.28 -12.34
CA TRP A 129 -3.54 26.58 -11.76
C TRP A 129 -3.89 27.52 -12.89
N THR A 130 -5.17 27.90 -12.97
CA THR A 130 -5.67 28.82 -14.00
C THR A 130 -5.96 30.20 -13.43
N VAL A 131 -5.53 31.25 -14.13
CA VAL A 131 -5.90 32.65 -13.86
C VAL A 131 -6.58 33.20 -15.11
N ASN A 132 -7.80 33.71 -14.98
CA ASN A 132 -8.62 34.22 -16.09
C ASN A 132 -8.79 33.20 -17.25
N GLY A 133 -8.91 31.91 -16.94
CA GLY A 133 -9.10 30.85 -17.93
C GLY A 133 -7.81 30.44 -18.68
N ALA A 134 -6.67 31.06 -18.39
CA ALA A 134 -5.38 30.64 -18.91
C ALA A 134 -4.61 29.83 -17.86
N PRO A 135 -3.99 28.69 -18.22
CA PRO A 135 -3.10 27.96 -17.32
C PRO A 135 -1.83 28.79 -17.08
N VAL A 136 -1.56 29.10 -15.81
CA VAL A 136 -0.37 29.85 -15.38
C VAL A 136 0.63 28.98 -14.61
N GLY A 137 0.26 27.74 -14.31
CA GLY A 137 1.11 26.77 -13.64
C GLY A 137 0.32 25.54 -13.23
N PHE A 138 0.87 24.79 -12.27
CA PHE A 138 0.21 23.67 -11.62
C PHE A 138 0.46 23.72 -10.12
N GLU A 139 -0.51 23.28 -9.34
CA GLU A 139 -0.39 23.10 -7.90
C GLU A 139 -0.49 21.61 -7.58
N CYS A 140 0.53 21.08 -6.91
CA CYS A 140 0.53 19.70 -6.43
C CYS A 140 0.28 19.67 -4.93
N SER A 141 -0.79 19.00 -4.53
CA SER A 141 -1.07 18.66 -3.15
C SER A 141 -0.53 17.27 -2.82
N TYR A 142 0.08 17.13 -1.64
CA TYR A 142 0.54 15.87 -1.08
C TYR A 142 -0.43 15.39 0.00
N GLY A 143 -0.64 14.08 0.09
CA GLY A 143 -1.36 13.45 1.20
C GLY A 143 -2.79 13.00 0.90
N GLU A 144 -3.43 12.46 1.93
CA GLU A 144 -4.74 11.81 1.87
C GLU A 144 -5.89 12.80 1.64
N LYS A 145 -6.37 12.89 0.41
CA LYS A 145 -7.67 13.53 0.16
C LYS A 145 -8.78 12.66 0.70
N LYS A 146 -9.79 13.26 1.34
CA LYS A 146 -10.97 12.55 1.86
C LYS A 146 -11.65 11.69 0.80
N GLU A 147 -11.68 12.17 -0.44
CA GLU A 147 -12.25 11.44 -1.58
C GLU A 147 -11.41 10.21 -1.97
N LEU A 148 -10.08 10.32 -1.92
CA LEU A 148 -9.17 9.21 -2.13
C LEU A 148 -9.39 8.12 -1.08
N VAL A 149 -9.35 8.47 0.21
CA VAL A 149 -9.55 7.51 1.29
C VAL A 149 -10.95 6.89 1.25
N LYS A 150 -11.97 7.66 0.85
CA LYS A 150 -13.34 7.13 0.70
C LYS A 150 -13.45 6.07 -0.39
N LYS A 151 -12.74 6.24 -1.51
CA LYS A 151 -12.78 5.30 -2.65
C LYS A 151 -11.77 4.16 -2.51
N CYS A 152 -10.60 4.48 -1.97
CA CYS A 152 -9.44 3.63 -1.83
C CYS A 152 -8.94 3.68 -0.37
N PRO A 153 -9.65 2.98 0.54
CA PRO A 153 -9.45 3.09 1.98
C PRO A 153 -8.08 2.64 2.46
N TRP A 154 -7.33 1.89 1.64
CA TRP A 154 -5.98 1.51 2.00
C TRP A 154 -5.01 2.69 2.09
N PHE A 155 -5.33 3.83 1.47
CA PHE A 155 -4.54 5.05 1.62
C PHE A 155 -4.69 5.73 2.98
N ALA A 156 -5.61 5.30 3.86
CA ALA A 156 -5.73 5.87 5.21
C ALA A 156 -4.50 5.57 6.07
N THR A 157 -3.92 6.58 6.74
CA THR A 157 -2.78 6.43 7.68
C THR A 157 -3.15 6.53 9.17
N HIS A 158 -4.45 6.56 9.52
CA HIS A 158 -4.96 6.81 10.89
C HIS A 158 -4.86 5.63 11.86
#